data_AF-A0A5N5X6Z2-F1
#
_entry.id   AF-A0A5N5X6Z2-F1
#
_cell.length_a   1.000
_cell.length_b   1.000
_cell.length_c   1.000
_cell.angle_alpha   90.00
_cell.angle_beta   90.00
_cell.angle_gamma   90.00
#
_symmetry.space_group_name_H-M   'P 1'
#
loop_
_entity.id
_entity.type
_entity.pdbx_description
1 polymer ?
#
loop_
_entity_poly.entity_id
_entity_poly.type
_entity_poly.pdbx_seq_one_letter_code
_entity_poly.pdbx_strand_id
1 'polypeptide(L)'
;MTSVIASFRDLATSVFEVIFSLFKTAFDSVYKLLLNFMSFFVDIFKTAFHTLKSIFDAAGGLVGFLASNIIVIALIAASGYGYVKYQRSQGRTVQVGDKRL
;
A
#
# COMPACT_ATOMS: atom_id res chain seq x y z
N MET A 1 -10.50 -13.61 70.75
CA MET A 1 -10.03 -12.27 70.30
C MET A 1 -9.10 -12.36 69.08
N THR A 2 -8.36 -13.45 68.90
CA THR A 2 -7.48 -13.71 67.74
C THR A 2 -8.21 -13.88 66.40
N SER A 3 -9.43 -14.44 66.38
CA SER A 3 -10.18 -14.64 65.12
C SER A 3 -10.66 -13.31 64.50
N VAL A 4 -11.15 -12.38 65.32
CA VAL A 4 -11.63 -11.06 64.84
C VAL A 4 -10.49 -10.24 64.24
N ILE A 5 -9.30 -10.30 64.84
CA ILE A 5 -8.10 -9.61 64.34
C ILE A 5 -7.62 -10.23 63.03
N ALA A 6 -7.69 -11.55 62.87
CA ALA A 6 -7.36 -12.24 61.63
C ALA A 6 -8.35 -11.88 60.50
N SER A 7 -9.65 -11.91 60.77
CA SER A 7 -10.68 -11.56 59.78
C SER A 7 -10.55 -10.09 59.31
N PHE A 8 -10.18 -9.18 60.21
CA PHE A 8 -9.96 -7.77 59.85
C PHE A 8 -8.72 -7.59 58.97
N ARG A 9 -7.66 -8.37 59.23
CA ARG A 9 -6.46 -8.38 58.40
C ARG A 9 -6.74 -8.93 57.01
N ASP A 10 -7.50 -10.01 56.91
CA ASP A 10 -7.88 -10.61 55.63
C ASP A 10 -8.78 -9.67 54.81
N LEU A 11 -9.71 -8.98 55.47
CA LEU A 11 -10.54 -7.95 54.84
C LEU A 11 -9.68 -6.80 54.30
N ALA A 12 -8.74 -6.30 55.11
CA ALA A 12 -7.83 -5.24 54.69
C ALA A 12 -6.96 -5.67 53.50
N THR A 13 -6.40 -6.89 53.54
CA THR A 13 -5.61 -7.43 52.43
C THR A 13 -6.42 -7.56 51.15
N SER A 14 -7.66 -8.06 51.23
CA SER A 14 -8.54 -8.18 50.07
C SER A 14 -8.87 -6.80 49.45
N VAL A 15 -9.13 -5.78 50.28
CA VAL A 15 -9.36 -4.41 49.79
C VAL A 15 -8.12 -3.87 49.07
N PHE A 16 -6.93 -4.04 49.66
CA PHE A 16 -5.68 -3.61 49.03
C PHE A 16 -5.40 -4.35 47.72
N GLU A 17 -5.69 -5.65 47.67
CA GLU A 17 -5.49 -6.48 46.48
C GLU A 17 -6.41 -6.05 45.34
N VAL A 18 -7.67 -5.74 45.63
CA VAL A 18 -8.62 -5.20 44.65
C VAL A 18 -8.12 -3.86 44.10
N ILE A 19 -7.73 -2.92 44.98
CA ILE A 19 -7.20 -1.63 44.57
C ILE A 19 -5.97 -1.81 43.66
N PHE A 20 -5.03 -2.66 44.08
CA PHE A 20 -3.82 -2.91 43.31
C PHE A 20 -4.10 -3.60 41.97
N SER A 21 -5.09 -4.50 41.92
CA SER A 21 -5.54 -5.13 40.67
C SER A 21 -6.11 -4.10 39.70
N LEU A 22 -6.91 -3.15 40.18
CA LEU A 22 -7.46 -2.07 39.36
C LEU A 22 -6.36 -1.19 38.79
N PHE A 23 -5.36 -0.82 39.60
CA PHE A 23 -4.20 -0.07 39.12
C PHE A 23 -3.42 -0.86 38.06
N LYS A 24 -3.13 -2.14 38.30
CA LYS A 24 -2.45 -2.98 37.31
C LYS A 24 -3.22 -3.07 35.99
N THR A 25 -4.53 -3.30 36.04
CA THR A 25 -5.37 -3.37 34.85
C THR A 25 -5.40 -2.03 34.11
N ALA A 26 -5.49 -0.91 34.84
CA ALA A 26 -5.45 0.43 34.25
C ALA A 26 -4.10 0.70 33.55
N PHE A 27 -2.98 0.40 34.22
CA PHE A 27 -1.64 0.55 33.65
C PHE A 27 -1.42 -0.34 32.43
N ASP A 28 -1.82 -1.62 32.48
CA ASP A 28 -1.70 -2.54 31.36
C ASP A 28 -2.53 -2.06 30.15
N SER A 29 -3.72 -1.50 30.40
CA SER A 29 -4.56 -0.92 29.34
C SER A 29 -3.90 0.29 28.69
N VAL A 30 -3.33 1.21 29.47
CA VAL A 30 -2.61 2.39 28.95
C VAL A 30 -1.36 1.97 28.18
N TYR A 31 -0.60 1.00 28.71
CA TYR A 31 0.59 0.48 28.04
C TYR A 31 0.26 -0.15 26.69
N LYS A 32 -0.80 -0.98 26.62
CA LYS A 32 -1.30 -1.55 25.37
C LYS A 32 -1.78 -0.49 24.38
N LEU A 33 -2.45 0.56 24.85
CA LEU A 33 -2.85 1.68 23.99
C LEU A 33 -1.64 2.40 23.39
N LEU A 34 -0.59 2.66 24.18
CA LEU A 34 0.64 3.26 23.69
C LEU A 34 1.35 2.37 22.66
N LEU A 35 1.44 1.06 22.91
CA LEU A 35 2.01 0.12 21.95
C LEU A 35 1.21 0.10 20.64
N ASN A 36 -0.11 -0.01 20.71
CA ASN A 36 -0.98 -0.01 19.54
C ASN A 36 -0.87 1.31 18.76
N PHE A 37 -0.77 2.44 19.46
CA PHE A 37 -0.57 3.75 18.83
C PHE A 37 0.76 3.80 18.07
N MET A 38 1.86 3.35 18.68
CA MET A 38 3.15 3.28 18.00
C MET A 38 3.13 2.34 16.80
N SER A 39 2.54 1.15 16.94
CA SER A 39 2.36 0.19 15.85
C SER A 39 1.55 0.77 14.70
N PHE A 40 0.48 1.52 14.99
CA PHE A 40 -0.34 2.18 13.97
C PHE A 40 0.47 3.12 13.08
N PHE A 41 1.35 3.95 13.65
CA PHE A 41 2.22 4.81 12.83
C PHE A 41 3.21 4.00 12.01
N VAL A 42 3.85 2.99 12.60
CA VAL A 42 4.78 2.12 11.89
C VAL A 42 4.10 1.45 10.70
N ASP A 43 2.88 0.95 10.87
CA ASP A 43 2.12 0.28 9.83
C ASP A 43 1.68 1.25 8.72
N ILE A 44 1.30 2.49 9.07
CA ILE A 44 1.04 3.54 8.06
C ILE A 44 2.28 3.79 7.21
N PHE A 45 3.42 4.04 7.85
CA PHE A 45 4.66 4.31 7.14
C PHE A 45 5.06 3.12 6.27
N LYS A 46 5.02 1.90 6.82
CA LYS A 46 5.34 0.67 6.09
C LYS A 46 4.44 0.50 4.88
N THR A 47 3.14 0.74 5.01
CA THR A 47 2.18 0.66 3.92
C THR A 47 2.46 1.72 2.85
N ALA A 48 2.72 2.96 3.26
CA ALA A 48 3.09 4.04 2.33
C ALA A 48 4.37 3.71 1.55
N PHE A 49 5.43 3.24 2.23
CA PHE A 49 6.68 2.83 1.59
C PHE A 49 6.48 1.64 0.64
N HIS A 50 5.68 0.64 1.01
CA HIS A 50 5.37 -0.48 0.13
C HIS A 50 4.62 -0.04 -1.13
N THR A 51 3.65 0.85 -1.01
CA THR A 51 2.91 1.39 -2.16
C THR A 51 3.84 2.17 -3.09
N LEU A 52 4.68 3.04 -2.54
CA LEU A 52 5.66 3.78 -3.32
C LEU A 52 6.62 2.84 -4.04
N LYS A 53 7.19 1.86 -3.32
CA LYS A 53 8.07 0.86 -3.90
C LYS A 53 7.38 0.09 -5.02
N SER A 54 6.13 -0.31 -4.84
CA SER A 54 5.36 -1.02 -5.87
C SER A 54 5.17 -0.18 -7.14
N ILE A 55 4.94 1.12 -7.00
CA ILE A 55 4.86 2.06 -8.14
C ILE A 55 6.20 2.16 -8.84
N PHE A 56 7.29 2.34 -8.09
CA PHE A 56 8.64 2.41 -8.65
C PHE A 56 9.06 1.10 -9.32
N ASP A 57 8.75 -0.04 -8.74
CA ASP A 57 9.04 -1.37 -9.32
C ASP A 57 8.21 -1.59 -10.59
N ALA A 58 6.94 -1.16 -10.62
CA ALA A 58 6.13 -1.20 -11.83
C ALA A 58 6.69 -0.30 -12.94
N ALA A 59 7.10 0.93 -12.60
CA ALA A 59 7.73 1.85 -13.53
C ALA A 59 9.08 1.31 -14.03
N GLY A 60 9.91 0.77 -13.13
CA GLY A 60 11.17 0.13 -13.46
C GLY A 60 10.99 -1.11 -14.35
N GLY A 61 9.96 -1.92 -14.07
CA GLY A 61 9.58 -3.07 -14.89
C GLY A 61 9.13 -2.66 -16.30
N LEU A 62 8.37 -1.57 -16.44
CA LEU A 62 7.99 -1.01 -17.75
C LEU A 62 9.20 -0.51 -18.52
N VAL A 63 10.10 0.23 -17.88
CA VAL A 63 11.34 0.71 -18.50
C VAL A 63 12.22 -0.46 -18.92
N GLY A 64 12.37 -1.47 -18.06
CA GLY A 64 13.10 -2.70 -18.36
C GLY A 64 12.50 -3.46 -19.55
N PHE A 65 11.17 -3.56 -19.60
CA PHE A 65 10.46 -4.18 -20.72
C PHE A 65 10.70 -3.43 -22.04
N LEU A 66 10.57 -2.10 -22.03
CA LEU A 66 10.83 -1.24 -23.19
C LEU A 66 12.28 -1.37 -23.66
N ALA A 67 13.24 -1.34 -22.74
CA ALA A 67 14.65 -1.46 -23.06
C ALA A 67 15.00 -2.84 -23.63
N SER A 68 14.50 -3.92 -23.03
CA SER A 68 14.78 -5.30 -23.47
C SER A 68 14.11 -5.65 -24.79
N ASN A 69 13.00 -5.00 -25.15
CA ASN A 69 12.21 -5.33 -26.34
C ASN A 69 12.22 -4.21 -27.39
N ILE A 70 13.19 -3.28 -27.32
CA ILE A 70 13.21 -2.07 -28.14
C ILE A 70 13.11 -2.37 -29.65
N ILE A 71 13.75 -3.43 -30.13
CA ILE A 71 13.74 -3.83 -31.55
C ILE A 71 12.32 -4.27 -31.97
N VAL A 72 11.68 -5.13 -31.17
CA VAL A 72 10.33 -5.63 -31.45
C VAL A 72 9.32 -4.50 -31.41
N ILE A 73 9.41 -3.62 -30.40
CA ILE A 73 8.55 -2.46 -30.26
C ILE A 73 8.73 -1.49 -31.43
N ALA A 74 9.98 -1.24 -31.86
CA ALA A 74 10.26 -0.40 -33.02
C ALA A 74 9.67 -0.98 -34.31
N LEU A 75 9.77 -2.30 -34.52
CA LEU A 75 9.14 -2.97 -35.65
C LEU A 75 7.62 -2.82 -35.64
N ILE A 76 6.97 -3.10 -34.51
CA ILE A 76 5.51 -2.93 -34.38
C ILE A 76 5.10 -1.49 -34.64
N ALA A 77 5.81 -0.52 -34.06
CA ALA A 77 5.54 0.90 -34.26
C ALA A 77 5.72 1.33 -35.73
N ALA A 78 6.79 0.87 -36.39
CA ALA A 78 7.05 1.15 -37.80
C ALA A 78 5.98 0.54 -38.71
N SER A 79 5.60 -0.71 -38.47
CA SER A 79 4.54 -1.39 -39.21
C SER A 79 3.18 -0.72 -39.01
N GLY A 80 2.81 -0.37 -37.77
CA GLY A 80 1.57 0.33 -37.46
C GLY A 80 1.51 1.72 -38.09
N TYR A 81 2.59 2.50 -38.00
CA TYR A 81 2.68 3.80 -38.66
C TYR A 81 2.57 3.69 -40.18
N GLY A 82 3.28 2.72 -40.77
CA GLY A 82 3.20 2.43 -42.21
C GLY A 82 1.77 2.10 -42.64
N TYR A 83 1.07 1.26 -41.87
CA TYR A 83 -0.32 0.89 -42.13
C TYR A 83 -1.28 2.08 -42.06
N VAL A 84 -1.19 2.89 -40.99
CA VAL A 84 -2.03 4.10 -40.83
C VAL A 84 -1.75 5.11 -41.94
N LYS A 85 -0.48 5.31 -42.32
CA LYS A 85 -0.09 6.16 -43.44
C LYS A 85 -0.69 5.65 -44.75
N TYR A 86 -0.61 4.34 -45.00
CA TYR A 86 -1.18 3.69 -46.18
C TYR A 86 -2.70 3.85 -46.24
N GLN A 87 -3.40 3.64 -45.13
CA GLN A 87 -4.86 3.79 -45.04
C GLN A 87 -5.30 5.25 -45.34
N ARG A 88 -4.57 6.25 -44.83
CA ARG A 88 -4.85 7.67 -45.12
C ARG A 88 -4.67 8.03 -46.60
N SER A 89 -3.78 7.34 -47.30
CA SER A 89 -3.58 7.54 -48.75
C SER A 89 -4.65 6.87 -49.63
N GLN A 90 -5.45 5.93 -49.12
CA GLN A 90 -6.53 5.31 -49.90
C GLN A 90 -7.78 6.19 -50.07
N GLY A 91 -7.91 7.26 -49.28
CA GLY A 91 -8.97 8.27 -49.44
C GLY A 91 -8.63 9.40 -50.42
N ARG A 92 -7.44 9.38 -51.04
CA ARG A 92 -7.01 10.42 -51.98
C ARG A 92 -7.33 9.94 -53.40
N THR A 93 -8.24 10.63 -54.08
CA THR A 93 -8.53 10.37 -55.49
C THR A 93 -7.23 10.52 -56.28
N VAL A 94 -6.82 9.45 -56.95
CA VAL A 94 -5.68 9.47 -57.85
C VAL A 94 -6.07 10.27 -59.10
N GLN A 95 -5.51 11.47 -59.25
CA GLN A 95 -5.59 12.21 -60.51
C GLN A 95 -4.78 11.46 -61.57
N VAL A 96 -5.48 10.80 -62.49
CA VAL A 96 -4.87 10.24 -63.70
C VAL A 96 -5.01 11.30 -64.80
N GLY A 97 -4.00 12.17 -64.93
CA GLY A 97 -4.05 13.32 -65.84
C GLY A 97 -4.99 14.46 -65.38
N ASP A 98 -5.42 15.31 -66.31
CA ASP A 98 -6.20 16.54 -66.07
C ASP A 98 -7.66 16.34 -65.60
N LYS A 99 -8.06 15.12 -65.23
CA LYS A 99 -9.41 14.84 -64.71
C LYS A 99 -9.37 14.19 -63.34
N ARG A 100 -10.06 14.84 -62.40
CA ARG A 100 -10.41 14.28 -61.09
C ARG A 100 -11.57 13.31 -61.32
N LEU A 101 -11.35 12.03 -61.06
CA LEU A 101 -12.42 11.05 -60.79
C LEU A 101 -12.88 11.22 -59.34
#